data_AF-A0A2S5ITV3-F1
#
_entry.id   AF-A0A2S5ITV3-F1
#
_cell.length_a   1.000
_cell.length_b   1.000
_cell.length_c   1.000
_cell.angle_alpha   90.00
_cell.angle_beta   90.00
_cell.angle_gamma   90.00
#
_symmetry.space_group_name_H-M   'P 1'
#
loop_
_entity.id
_entity.type
_entity.pdbx_description
1 polymer ?
#
loop_
_entity_poly.entity_id
_entity_poly.type
_entity_poly.pdbx_seq_one_letter_code
_entity_poly.pdbx_strand_id
1 'polypeptide(L)'
;MLGTPAAGNVLITEIGFAPLVAAPADHPLLEVLLHPAAEEAFQWMVSIGDQCNPWRDLGSRAEVVRLLRLIAADGDWLVIQSKDLDRGPSGRYAQVMNTGHGYFVEIAYRDDGAVHNWRIGRGADADDAGNKPHGAVTRIHQLKFAEITEVLDSCLRGHGLPLGYGGALHVYR
;
A
#
# COMPACT_ATOMS: atom_id res chain seq x y z
N MET A 1 44.79 -60.65 -8.06
CA MET A 1 44.39 -59.46 -8.83
C MET A 1 43.87 -58.43 -7.85
N LEU A 2 44.73 -57.48 -7.49
CA LEU A 2 44.45 -56.33 -6.65
C LEU A 2 44.54 -55.10 -7.57
N GLY A 3 43.46 -54.36 -7.71
CA GLY A 3 43.41 -53.12 -8.49
C GLY A 3 43.50 -51.91 -7.58
N THR A 4 44.49 -51.06 -7.83
CA THR A 4 44.79 -49.77 -7.16
C THR A 4 44.23 -48.58 -8.02
N PRO A 5 44.38 -47.27 -7.65
CA PRO A 5 43.27 -46.36 -7.31
C PRO A 5 43.19 -45.06 -8.17
N ALA A 6 42.42 -44.06 -7.67
CA ALA A 6 42.24 -42.63 -8.09
C ALA A 6 40.88 -42.36 -8.81
N ALA A 7 40.18 -41.23 -8.66
CA ALA A 7 40.45 -39.91 -8.11
C ALA A 7 39.13 -39.26 -7.65
N GLY A 8 39.22 -38.23 -6.81
CA GLY A 8 38.08 -37.63 -6.11
C GLY A 8 37.11 -36.80 -6.97
N ASN A 9 36.00 -36.43 -6.34
CA ASN A 9 35.41 -35.09 -6.49
C ASN A 9 34.56 -34.77 -5.25
N VAL A 10 34.83 -33.59 -4.72
CA VAL A 10 34.08 -32.92 -3.66
C VAL A 10 32.67 -32.62 -4.17
N LEU A 11 31.64 -32.96 -3.41
CA LEU A 11 30.32 -32.36 -3.55
C LEU A 11 29.82 -31.91 -2.18
N ILE A 12 29.59 -30.61 -2.15
CA ILE A 12 29.22 -29.72 -1.07
C ILE A 12 27.97 -30.25 -0.36
N THR A 13 28.02 -30.28 0.98
CA THR A 13 26.87 -30.49 1.85
C THR A 13 25.84 -29.39 1.60
N GLU A 14 24.72 -29.72 0.94
CA GLU A 14 23.54 -28.87 0.96
C GLU A 14 23.01 -28.80 2.39
N ILE A 15 23.07 -27.60 2.96
CA ILE A 15 22.42 -27.24 4.22
C ILE A 15 20.92 -27.30 3.93
N GLY A 16 20.24 -28.28 4.55
CA GLY A 16 18.80 -28.45 4.43
C GLY A 16 18.07 -27.18 4.86
N PHE A 17 17.37 -26.55 3.90
CA PHE A 17 16.35 -25.56 4.20
C PHE A 17 15.23 -26.25 4.98
N ALA A 18 14.95 -25.74 6.18
CA ALA A 18 13.75 -26.08 6.93
C ALA A 18 12.51 -25.89 6.03
N PRO A 19 11.49 -26.74 6.14
CA PRO A 19 10.30 -26.62 5.31
C PRO A 19 9.69 -25.25 5.54
N LEU A 20 9.47 -24.53 4.43
CA LEU A 20 8.70 -23.30 4.36
C LEU A 20 7.36 -23.58 5.07
N VAL A 21 7.22 -23.10 6.30
CA VAL A 21 5.93 -23.08 6.98
C VAL A 21 5.05 -22.20 6.11
N ALA A 22 4.10 -22.83 5.41
CA ALA A 22 3.10 -22.14 4.62
C ALA A 22 2.43 -21.11 5.53
N ALA A 23 2.60 -19.83 5.21
CA ALA A 23 1.86 -18.77 5.85
C ALA A 23 0.35 -19.07 5.67
N PRO A 24 -0.47 -18.93 6.72
CA PRO A 24 -1.91 -19.18 6.60
C PRO A 24 -2.51 -18.26 5.53
N ALA A 25 -3.31 -18.86 4.64
CA ALA A 25 -3.88 -18.29 3.43
C ALA A 25 -5.07 -17.33 3.67
N ASP A 26 -5.09 -16.60 4.78
CA ASP A 26 -6.24 -15.78 5.20
C ASP A 26 -5.90 -14.27 5.28
N HIS A 27 -5.03 -13.76 4.39
CA HIS A 27 -4.81 -12.32 4.23
C HIS A 27 -5.48 -11.79 2.95
N PRO A 28 -6.80 -11.47 2.97
CA PRO A 28 -7.49 -10.87 1.82
C PRO A 28 -6.91 -9.50 1.40
N LEU A 29 -6.08 -8.89 2.27
CA LEU A 29 -5.34 -7.65 2.02
C LEU A 29 -4.29 -7.77 0.89
N LEU A 30 -3.63 -8.92 0.78
CA LEU A 30 -2.57 -9.13 -0.21
C LEU A 30 -3.17 -9.35 -1.60
N GLU A 31 -4.15 -10.23 -1.74
CA GLU A 31 -4.66 -10.61 -3.07
C GLU A 31 -5.41 -9.49 -3.81
N VAL A 32 -6.14 -8.61 -3.09
CA VAL A 32 -6.90 -7.53 -3.74
C VAL A 32 -5.99 -6.42 -4.28
N LEU A 33 -4.89 -6.11 -3.58
CA LEU A 33 -3.89 -5.13 -4.05
C LEU A 33 -2.96 -5.71 -5.12
N LEU A 34 -2.83 -7.04 -5.18
CA LEU A 34 -2.03 -7.79 -6.16
C LEU A 34 -2.81 -8.03 -7.46
N HIS A 35 -3.37 -6.98 -8.06
CA HIS A 35 -3.73 -7.01 -9.47
C HIS A 35 -2.60 -6.35 -10.28
N PRO A 36 -1.76 -7.13 -11.00
CA PRO A 36 -0.75 -6.57 -11.87
C PRO A 36 -1.44 -5.99 -13.10
N ALA A 37 -1.97 -4.76 -12.98
CA ALA A 37 -2.33 -3.98 -14.14
C ALA A 37 -1.03 -3.58 -14.86
N ALA A 38 -0.97 -3.81 -16.18
CA ALA A 38 -0.01 -3.17 -17.07
C ALA A 38 0.13 -1.68 -16.70
N GLU A 39 1.35 -1.11 -16.73
CA GLU A 39 1.70 0.23 -16.24
C GLU A 39 0.49 1.16 -16.04
N GLU A 40 -0.13 1.06 -14.86
CA GLU A 40 -1.37 1.79 -14.59
C GLU A 40 -1.03 3.28 -14.52
N ALA A 41 -1.72 4.08 -15.32
CA ALA A 41 -1.60 5.52 -15.25
C ALA A 41 -2.35 6.04 -14.03
N PHE A 42 -1.76 7.00 -13.33
CA PHE A 42 -2.37 7.63 -12.16
C PHE A 42 -2.58 9.12 -12.41
N GLN A 43 -3.53 9.68 -11.69
CA GLN A 43 -3.79 11.11 -11.57
C GLN A 43 -3.86 11.49 -10.10
N TRP A 44 -3.63 12.76 -9.81
CA TRP A 44 -3.61 13.28 -8.45
C TRP A 44 -4.31 14.64 -8.35
N MET A 45 -4.76 14.93 -7.13
CA MET A 45 -5.36 16.20 -6.72
C MET A 45 -4.90 16.51 -5.31
N VAL A 46 -4.64 17.77 -5.02
CA VAL A 46 -4.18 18.22 -3.70
C VAL A 46 -5.00 19.41 -3.23
N SER A 47 -5.28 19.46 -1.94
CA SER A 47 -5.83 20.62 -1.26
C SER A 47 -4.82 21.17 -0.26
N ILE A 48 -4.58 22.48 -0.35
CA ILE A 48 -3.65 23.22 0.52
C ILE A 48 -4.41 24.43 1.06
N GLY A 49 -4.56 24.53 2.38
CA GLY A 49 -5.30 25.64 3.02
C GLY A 49 -6.68 25.86 2.40
N ASP A 50 -7.46 24.79 2.28
CA ASP A 50 -8.80 24.74 1.67
C ASP A 50 -8.87 25.03 0.16
N GLN A 51 -7.75 25.27 -0.51
CA GLN A 51 -7.71 25.45 -1.95
C GLN A 51 -7.42 24.13 -2.65
N CYS A 52 -8.41 23.63 -3.39
CA CYS A 52 -8.30 22.37 -4.13
C CYS A 52 -7.84 22.60 -5.57
N ASN A 53 -6.74 21.95 -5.95
CA ASN A 53 -6.24 21.99 -7.33
C ASN A 53 -7.04 21.05 -8.24
N PRO A 54 -7.15 21.33 -9.55
CA PRO A 54 -7.73 20.38 -10.48
C PRO A 54 -6.87 19.10 -10.58
N TRP A 55 -7.49 17.99 -10.98
CA TRP A 55 -6.80 16.74 -11.29
C TRP A 55 -5.67 16.92 -12.30
N ARG A 56 -4.56 16.24 -12.08
CA ARG A 56 -3.38 16.23 -12.95
C ARG A 56 -2.84 14.83 -13.10
N ASP A 57 -2.27 14.52 -14.26
CA ASP A 57 -1.57 13.25 -14.47
C ASP A 57 -0.35 13.17 -13.54
N LEU A 58 -0.14 11.98 -12.94
CA LEU A 58 1.05 11.69 -12.18
C LEU A 58 2.18 11.31 -13.14
N GLY A 59 3.15 12.21 -13.33
CA GLY A 59 4.19 12.01 -14.33
C GLY A 59 5.25 11.00 -13.93
N SER A 60 5.47 10.80 -12.62
CA SER A 60 6.40 9.80 -12.11
C SER A 60 6.16 9.47 -10.63
N ARG A 61 6.68 8.32 -10.16
CA ARG A 61 6.65 7.96 -8.74
C ARG A 61 7.45 8.92 -7.85
N ALA A 62 8.53 9.51 -8.37
CA ALA A 62 9.32 10.51 -7.64
C ALA A 62 8.51 11.78 -7.34
N GLU A 63 7.46 12.06 -8.12
CA GLU A 63 6.55 13.16 -7.89
C GLU A 63 5.74 13.00 -6.60
N VAL A 64 5.41 11.76 -6.19
CA VAL A 64 4.63 11.47 -4.97
C VAL A 64 5.31 12.06 -3.73
N VAL A 65 6.63 11.92 -3.61
CA VAL A 65 7.39 12.49 -2.49
C VAL A 65 7.30 14.01 -2.48
N ARG A 66 7.30 14.65 -3.66
CA ARG A 66 7.09 16.11 -3.76
C ARG A 66 5.66 16.49 -3.35
N LEU A 67 4.66 15.75 -3.78
CA LEU A 67 3.25 16.01 -3.45
C LEU A 67 2.99 15.86 -1.94
N LEU A 68 3.55 14.83 -1.30
CA LEU A 68 3.48 14.66 0.15
C LEU A 68 4.12 15.82 0.92
N ARG A 69 5.14 16.47 0.36
CA ARG A 69 5.75 17.67 0.97
C ARG A 69 4.90 18.93 0.81
N LEU A 70 3.96 18.95 -0.14
CA LEU A 70 3.05 20.09 -0.33
C LEU A 70 1.97 20.12 0.74
N ILE A 71 1.52 18.96 1.22
CA ILE A 71 0.52 18.83 2.29
C ILE A 71 1.18 19.00 3.66
N ALA A 72 1.67 20.21 3.94
CA ALA A 72 2.55 20.50 5.07
C ALA A 72 1.80 20.94 6.33
N ALA A 73 0.59 21.48 6.20
CA ALA A 73 -0.23 21.94 7.32
C ALA A 73 -1.30 20.92 7.72
N ASP A 74 -1.81 21.07 8.94
CA ASP A 74 -2.97 20.31 9.40
C ASP A 74 -4.17 20.58 8.49
N GLY A 75 -4.86 19.50 8.08
CA GLY A 75 -5.99 19.54 7.17
C GLY A 75 -5.62 19.52 5.68
N ASP A 76 -4.35 19.75 5.31
CA ASP A 76 -3.92 19.58 3.92
C ASP A 76 -4.02 18.11 3.51
N TRP A 77 -4.50 17.84 2.29
CA TRP A 77 -4.69 16.48 1.82
C TRP A 77 -4.34 16.28 0.34
N LEU A 78 -3.97 15.05 0.02
CA LEU A 78 -3.59 14.58 -1.30
C LEU A 78 -4.42 13.35 -1.63
N VAL A 79 -4.95 13.31 -2.84
CA VAL A 79 -5.56 12.11 -3.43
C VAL A 79 -4.77 11.71 -4.66
N ILE A 80 -4.47 10.42 -4.77
CA ILE A 80 -3.91 9.78 -5.96
C ILE A 80 -4.84 8.64 -6.35
N GLN A 81 -5.23 8.55 -7.62
CA GLN A 81 -6.07 7.46 -8.10
C GLN A 81 -5.69 7.03 -9.50
N SER A 82 -6.13 5.85 -9.89
CA SER A 82 -6.06 5.41 -11.28
C SER A 82 -6.69 6.44 -12.20
N LYS A 83 -6.04 6.67 -13.34
CA LYS A 83 -6.59 7.55 -14.36
C LYS A 83 -7.94 7.02 -14.83
N ASP A 84 -8.90 7.92 -14.96
CA ASP A 84 -10.27 7.59 -15.35
C ASP A 84 -10.98 6.58 -14.42
N LEU A 85 -10.58 6.48 -13.14
CA LEU A 85 -11.21 5.57 -12.17
C LEU A 85 -12.74 5.67 -12.15
N ASP A 86 -13.32 6.86 -12.28
CA ASP A 86 -14.78 7.08 -12.29
C ASP A 86 -15.49 6.44 -13.49
N ARG A 87 -14.75 6.15 -14.56
CA ARG A 87 -15.25 5.57 -15.82
C ARG A 87 -14.75 4.14 -16.06
N GLY A 88 -13.74 3.72 -15.32
CA GLY A 88 -13.15 2.38 -15.40
C GLY A 88 -13.93 1.35 -14.57
N PRO A 89 -13.81 0.06 -14.94
CA PRO A 89 -14.41 -1.05 -14.19
C PRO A 89 -13.68 -1.33 -12.88
N SER A 90 -12.41 -0.92 -12.78
CA SER A 90 -11.59 -1.15 -11.59
C SER A 90 -10.47 -0.14 -11.48
N GLY A 91 -9.91 0.01 -10.29
CA GLY A 91 -8.66 0.72 -10.08
C GLY A 91 -8.37 1.02 -8.61
N ARG A 92 -7.27 1.71 -8.38
CA ARG A 92 -6.71 2.02 -7.08
C ARG A 92 -6.90 3.48 -6.73
N TYR A 93 -6.99 3.73 -5.44
CA TYR A 93 -7.17 5.04 -4.85
C TYR A 93 -6.34 5.13 -3.57
N ALA A 94 -5.73 6.28 -3.31
CA ALA A 94 -5.08 6.59 -2.06
C ALA A 94 -5.40 8.02 -1.65
N GLN A 95 -5.82 8.21 -0.42
CA GLN A 95 -6.00 9.51 0.20
C GLN A 95 -5.04 9.64 1.37
N VAL A 96 -4.38 10.79 1.45
CA VAL A 96 -3.47 11.14 2.54
C VAL A 96 -3.87 12.50 3.08
N MET A 97 -3.92 12.63 4.40
CA MET A 97 -4.18 13.90 5.08
C MET A 97 -3.11 14.13 6.13
N ASN A 98 -2.55 15.34 6.15
CA ASN A 98 -1.69 15.77 7.24
C ASN A 98 -2.56 16.24 8.41
N THR A 99 -2.22 15.77 9.62
CA THR A 99 -2.97 16.00 10.86
C THR A 99 -2.26 16.96 11.81
N GLY A 100 -1.21 17.65 11.33
CA GLY A 100 -0.28 18.43 12.15
C GLY A 100 0.72 17.60 12.96
N HIS A 101 0.44 16.31 13.17
CA HIS A 101 1.28 15.39 13.97
C HIS A 101 1.80 14.18 13.19
N GLY A 102 1.35 14.04 11.93
CA GLY A 102 1.70 12.96 11.03
C GLY A 102 0.63 12.80 9.95
N TYR A 103 0.65 11.67 9.26
CA TYR A 103 -0.20 11.42 8.11
C TYR A 103 -1.22 10.34 8.41
N PHE A 104 -2.48 10.69 8.16
CA PHE A 104 -3.55 9.74 8.01
C PHE A 104 -3.60 9.25 6.57
N VAL A 105 -3.84 7.96 6.35
CA VAL A 105 -3.93 7.38 5.00
C VAL A 105 -5.04 6.34 4.88
N GLU A 106 -5.76 6.45 3.78
CA GLU A 106 -6.66 5.43 3.29
C GLU A 106 -6.21 4.98 1.90
N ILE A 107 -6.22 3.68 1.67
CA ILE A 107 -6.02 3.07 0.36
C ILE A 107 -7.30 2.35 0.01
N ALA A 108 -7.72 2.40 -1.25
CA ALA A 108 -8.84 1.62 -1.72
C ALA A 108 -8.54 0.95 -3.07
N TYR A 109 -9.22 -0.17 -3.28
CA TYR A 109 -9.36 -0.81 -4.57
C TYR A 109 -10.84 -0.88 -4.90
N ARG A 110 -11.19 -0.41 -6.10
CA ARG A 110 -12.53 -0.52 -6.66
C ARG A 110 -12.52 -1.57 -7.75
N ASP A 111 -13.58 -2.36 -7.78
CA ASP A 111 -13.95 -3.23 -8.90
C ASP A 111 -15.42 -2.99 -9.30
N ASP A 112 -15.93 -3.81 -10.23
CA ASP A 112 -17.28 -3.70 -10.79
C ASP A 112 -18.40 -3.93 -9.77
N GLY A 113 -18.10 -4.37 -8.54
CA GLY A 113 -19.10 -4.70 -7.53
C GLY A 113 -18.89 -4.07 -6.16
N ALA A 114 -17.71 -3.54 -5.86
CA ALA A 114 -17.41 -2.99 -4.55
C ALA A 114 -16.24 -1.98 -4.55
N VAL A 115 -16.18 -1.20 -3.47
CA VAL A 115 -14.98 -0.46 -3.06
C VAL A 115 -14.47 -1.06 -1.77
N HIS A 116 -13.28 -1.65 -1.84
CA HIS A 116 -12.53 -2.15 -0.70
C HIS A 116 -11.63 -1.03 -0.21
N ASN A 117 -11.98 -0.41 0.91
CA ASN A 117 -11.22 0.68 1.51
C ASN A 117 -10.49 0.16 2.77
N TRP A 118 -9.24 0.56 2.93
CA TRP A 118 -8.41 0.25 4.08
C TRP A 118 -7.86 1.52 4.67
N ARG A 119 -7.98 1.63 5.98
CA ARG A 119 -7.28 2.63 6.77
C ARG A 119 -6.00 2.05 7.32
N ILE A 120 -4.87 2.64 6.97
CA ILE A 120 -3.56 2.00 7.21
C ILE A 120 -2.99 2.42 8.55
N GLY A 121 -2.42 1.45 9.27
CA GLY A 121 -1.67 1.64 10.52
C GLY A 121 -0.44 0.73 10.57
N ARG A 122 0.31 0.80 11.67
CA ARG A 122 1.55 0.05 11.87
C ARG A 122 1.42 -0.98 13.00
N GLY A 123 1.86 -2.21 12.78
CA GLY A 123 1.86 -3.26 13.79
C GLY A 123 0.46 -3.48 14.38
N ALA A 124 0.38 -3.64 15.71
CA ALA A 124 -0.89 -3.82 16.42
C ALA A 124 -1.84 -2.62 16.26
N ASP A 125 -1.32 -1.43 15.96
CA ASP A 125 -2.16 -0.25 15.74
C ASP A 125 -3.01 -0.40 14.47
N ALA A 126 -2.59 -1.20 13.49
CA ALA A 126 -3.35 -1.43 12.26
C ALA A 126 -4.75 -2.03 12.49
N ASP A 127 -4.88 -2.92 13.49
CA ASP A 127 -6.15 -3.56 13.83
C ASP A 127 -7.11 -2.57 14.52
N ASP A 128 -6.54 -1.61 15.27
CA ASP A 128 -7.26 -0.54 15.97
C ASP A 128 -7.68 0.61 15.06
N ALA A 129 -7.29 0.60 13.77
CA ALA A 129 -7.51 1.70 12.83
C ALA A 129 -8.98 2.09 12.67
N GLY A 130 -9.89 1.10 12.72
CA GLY A 130 -11.33 1.29 12.61
C GLY A 130 -11.76 1.92 11.28
N ASN A 131 -12.62 1.25 10.52
CA ASN A 131 -13.02 1.75 9.20
C ASN A 131 -14.54 1.78 8.99
N LYS A 132 -15.30 2.17 10.02
CA LYS A 132 -16.77 2.22 9.92
C LYS A 132 -17.24 3.56 9.35
N PRO A 133 -18.19 3.57 8.40
CA PRO A 133 -18.85 4.79 7.95
C PRO A 133 -19.49 5.52 9.14
N HIS A 134 -19.24 6.82 9.27
CA HIS A 134 -19.72 7.66 10.39
C HIS A 134 -19.27 7.21 11.78
N GLY A 135 -18.34 6.25 11.88
CA GLY A 135 -17.75 5.83 13.14
C GLY A 135 -16.76 6.89 13.61
N ALA A 136 -16.92 7.34 14.85
CA ALA A 136 -15.86 8.07 15.53
C ALA A 136 -14.66 7.13 15.66
N VAL A 137 -13.55 7.50 15.04
CA VAL A 137 -12.33 6.71 15.11
C VAL A 137 -11.56 7.15 16.34
N THR A 138 -11.43 6.23 17.28
CA THR A 138 -10.85 6.49 18.61
C THR A 138 -9.35 6.79 18.57
N ARG A 139 -8.66 6.40 17.50
CA ARG A 139 -7.24 6.72 17.25
C ARG A 139 -7.02 6.97 15.76
N ILE A 140 -6.76 8.21 15.39
CA ILE A 140 -6.26 8.54 14.06
C ILE A 140 -4.80 8.10 14.01
N HIS A 141 -4.49 7.07 13.23
CA HIS A 141 -3.11 6.61 13.09
C HIS A 141 -2.31 7.60 12.27
N GLN A 142 -1.20 8.04 12.85
CA GLN A 142 -0.35 9.08 12.31
C GLN A 142 0.96 8.44 11.83
N LEU A 143 0.98 8.04 10.56
CA LEU A 143 2.21 7.58 9.93
C LEU A 143 3.18 8.75 9.78
N LYS A 144 4.48 8.48 9.93
CA LYS A 144 5.53 9.44 9.63
C LYS A 144 5.72 9.55 8.12
N PHE A 145 6.38 10.63 7.69
CA PHE A 145 6.64 10.91 6.28
C PHE A 145 7.28 9.72 5.51
N ALA A 146 8.27 9.05 6.12
CA ALA A 146 8.92 7.90 5.49
C ALA A 146 7.97 6.71 5.33
N GLU A 147 7.12 6.48 6.34
CA GLU A 147 6.17 5.37 6.38
C GLU A 147 5.07 5.54 5.34
N ILE A 148 4.50 6.75 5.23
CA ILE A 148 3.50 7.02 4.17
C ILE A 148 4.11 6.93 2.77
N THR A 149 5.37 7.34 2.60
CA THR A 149 6.06 7.21 1.31
C THR A 149 6.20 5.74 0.91
N GLU A 150 6.56 4.87 1.85
CA GLU A 150 6.69 3.42 1.62
C GLU A 150 5.34 2.79 1.26
N VAL A 151 4.30 3.11 2.02
CA VAL A 151 2.93 2.63 1.78
C VAL A 151 2.41 3.05 0.40
N LEU A 152 2.62 4.31 0.00
CA LEU A 152 2.20 4.80 -1.32
C LEU A 152 3.01 4.18 -2.46
N ASP A 153 4.34 4.04 -2.33
CA ASP A 153 5.16 3.41 -3.40
C ASP A 153 4.74 1.95 -3.61
N SER A 154 4.48 1.21 -2.52
CA SER A 154 3.97 -0.16 -2.60
C SER A 154 2.60 -0.22 -3.28
N CYS A 155 1.66 0.60 -2.82
CA CYS A 155 0.31 0.68 -3.37
C CYS A 155 0.31 1.00 -4.86
N LEU A 156 1.08 2.00 -5.30
CA LEU A 156 1.14 2.42 -6.71
C LEU A 156 1.84 1.40 -7.60
N ARG A 157 2.73 0.58 -7.05
CA ARG A 157 3.34 -0.56 -7.76
C ARG A 157 2.42 -1.77 -7.89
N GLY A 158 1.30 -1.78 -7.17
CA GLY A 158 0.41 -2.94 -7.12
C GLY A 158 1.00 -4.02 -6.23
N HIS A 159 1.89 -3.62 -5.33
CA HIS A 159 2.34 -4.46 -4.25
C HIS A 159 1.32 -4.32 -3.11
N GLY A 160 1.12 -5.39 -2.35
CA GLY A 160 0.37 -5.31 -1.10
C GLY A 160 1.00 -4.31 -0.11
N LEU A 161 0.45 -4.23 1.10
CA LEU A 161 1.05 -3.38 2.13
C LEU A 161 2.48 -3.87 2.47
N PRO A 162 3.45 -2.96 2.71
CA PRO A 162 4.77 -3.36 3.16
C PRO A 162 4.71 -4.11 4.50
N LEU A 163 5.79 -4.84 4.83
CA LEU A 163 5.87 -5.58 6.09
C LEU A 163 5.78 -4.64 7.29
N GLY A 164 4.99 -5.04 8.29
CA GLY A 164 4.77 -4.26 9.52
C GLY A 164 3.65 -3.22 9.41
N TYR A 165 2.98 -3.11 8.26
CA TYR A 165 1.75 -2.35 8.09
C TYR A 165 0.55 -3.29 7.94
N GLY A 166 -0.61 -2.79 8.34
CA GLY A 166 -1.90 -3.43 8.10
C GLY A 166 -2.98 -2.38 7.95
N GLY A 167 -4.23 -2.80 7.82
CA GLY A 167 -5.33 -1.84 7.83
C GLY A 167 -6.68 -2.45 8.11
N ALA A 168 -7.55 -1.63 8.69
CA ALA A 168 -8.94 -1.99 8.90
C ALA A 168 -9.70 -1.88 7.57
N LEU A 169 -10.24 -3.01 7.09
CA LEU A 169 -11.01 -3.08 5.85
C LEU A 169 -12.46 -2.64 6.08
N HIS A 170 -12.98 -1.87 5.13
CA HIS A 170 -14.41 -1.69 4.92
C HIS A 170 -14.74 -1.90 3.45
N VAL A 171 -15.88 -2.54 3.20
CA VAL A 171 -16.35 -2.81 1.83
C VAL A 171 -17.65 -2.06 1.61
N TYR A 172 -17.61 -1.10 0.70
CA TYR A 172 -18.80 -0.42 0.19
C TYR A 172 -19.34 -1.20 -1.02
N ARG A 173 -20.66 -1.36 -1.10
CA ARG A 173 -21.36 -2.04 -2.19
C ARG A 173 -22.46 -1.14 -2.74
#